data_AF-A0A6V7VMS7-F1
#
_entry.id   AF-A0A6V7VMS7-F1
#
_cell.length_a   1.000
_cell.length_b   1.000
_cell.length_c   1.000
_cell.angle_alpha   90.00
_cell.angle_beta   90.00
_cell.angle_gamma   90.00
#
_symmetry.space_group_name_H-M   'P 1'
#
loop_
_entity.id
_entity.type
_entity.pdbx_description
1 polymer ?
#
loop_
_entity_poly.entity_id
_entity_poly.type
_entity_poly.pdbx_seq_one_letter_code
_entity_poly.pdbx_strand_id
1 'polypeptide(L)'
;MIILKSKLYIRKNCWIWEMLLLNRMFPTVEPRFMSTNQTKIIDRGSETTFQCKVLGNPTSIICWYHGKEQETPIHEGANLTIKNVQDWEEGEYRCIAEGEGFP
;
A
#
# COMPACT_ATOMS: atom_id res chain seq x y z
N MET A 1 7.36 -3.27 -24.38
CA MET A 1 7.65 -3.78 -23.04
C MET A 1 7.55 -2.62 -22.07
N ILE A 2 6.62 -2.69 -21.12
CA ILE A 2 6.26 -1.61 -20.19
C ILE A 2 6.71 -2.03 -18.78
N ILE A 3 7.38 -1.13 -18.06
CA ILE A 3 7.95 -1.44 -16.74
C ILE A 3 7.09 -0.82 -15.63
N LEU A 4 6.40 -1.68 -14.89
CA LEU A 4 5.59 -1.29 -13.74
C LEU A 4 6.36 -1.64 -12.46
N LYS A 5 6.49 -0.68 -11.54
CA LYS A 5 7.15 -0.87 -10.25
C LYS A 5 6.16 -0.66 -9.13
N SER A 6 6.20 -1.50 -8.11
CA SER A 6 5.47 -1.28 -6.86
C SER A 6 6.43 -0.99 -5.72
N LYS A 7 6.06 -0.03 -4.88
CA LYS A 7 6.75 0.29 -3.64
C LYS A 7 5.78 0.29 -2.47
N LEU A 8 6.29 -0.14 -1.32
CA LEU A 8 5.49 -0.32 -0.11
C LEU A 8 5.82 0.78 0.90
N TYR A 9 4.80 1.42 1.46
CA TYR A 9 4.90 2.53 2.39
C TYR A 9 3.97 2.36 3.57
N ILE A 10 4.46 2.57 4.79
CA ILE A 10 3.61 2.65 5.99
C ILE A 10 3.39 4.12 6.27
N ARG A 11 2.13 4.56 6.30
CA ARG A 11 1.79 5.92 6.73
C ARG A 11 1.54 5.90 8.23
N LYS A 12 2.45 6.48 8.99
CA LYS A 12 2.28 6.72 10.43
C LYS A 12 1.59 8.08 10.61
N ASN A 13 0.43 8.13 11.24
CA ASN A 13 -0.21 9.40 11.58
C ASN A 13 0.57 10.06 12.75
N CYS A 14 1.12 11.25 12.53
CA CYS A 14 2.03 11.95 13.45
C CYS A 14 1.33 12.60 14.67
N TRP A 15 0.00 12.43 14.80
CA TRP A 15 -0.82 13.06 15.86
C TRP A 15 -0.91 12.22 17.15
N ILE A 16 -0.35 11.00 17.16
CA ILE A 16 -0.48 10.00 18.23
C ILE A 16 0.78 9.99 19.14
N TRP A 17 1.30 11.15 19.56
CA TRP A 17 2.52 11.23 20.40
C TRP A 17 2.32 11.91 21.78
N GLU A 18 1.12 12.40 22.13
CA GLU A 18 0.87 13.04 23.44
C GLU A 18 -0.17 12.35 24.34
N MET A 19 -0.79 11.22 23.96
CA MET A 19 -1.81 10.55 24.79
C MET A 19 -1.39 9.15 25.27
N LEU A 20 -0.19 9.05 25.86
CA LEU A 20 0.32 7.84 26.54
C LEU A 20 -0.38 7.52 27.89
N LEU A 21 -1.65 7.90 28.09
CA LEU A 21 -2.32 7.71 29.39
C LEU A 21 -3.79 7.33 29.22
N LEU A 22 -4.10 6.11 28.76
CA LEU A 22 -5.04 5.19 29.43
C LEU A 22 -5.31 3.89 28.64
N ASN A 23 -4.94 2.78 29.30
CA ASN A 23 -5.45 1.40 29.18
C ASN A 23 -5.08 0.50 27.98
N ARG A 24 -4.07 -0.33 28.25
CA ARG A 24 -3.50 -1.42 27.46
C ARG A 24 -4.38 -2.68 27.47
N MET A 25 -5.59 -2.61 26.90
CA MET A 25 -6.51 -3.77 26.90
C MET A 25 -6.44 -4.66 25.65
N PHE A 26 -5.70 -4.27 24.61
CA PHE A 26 -5.51 -5.08 23.41
C PHE A 26 -4.05 -5.10 22.96
N PRO A 27 -3.46 -6.27 22.61
CA PRO A 27 -2.12 -6.35 22.05
C PRO A 27 -2.13 -5.77 20.64
N THR A 28 -1.60 -4.56 20.47
CA THR A 28 -1.41 -3.95 19.16
C THR A 28 -0.15 -4.51 18.50
N VAL A 29 -0.25 -4.82 17.22
CA VAL A 29 0.88 -5.28 16.40
C VAL A 29 1.15 -4.21 15.37
N GLU A 30 2.37 -3.66 15.37
CA GLU A 30 2.76 -2.65 14.40
C GLU A 30 2.61 -3.18 12.97
N PRO A 31 2.10 -2.37 12.03
CA PRO A 31 2.01 -2.73 10.62
C PRO A 31 3.39 -3.15 10.08
N ARG A 32 3.47 -4.32 9.47
CA ARG A 32 4.66 -4.84 8.80
C ARG A 32 4.27 -5.46 7.45
N PHE A 33 4.95 -5.03 6.39
CA PHE A 33 4.77 -5.67 5.10
C PHE A 33 5.36 -7.09 5.10
N MET A 34 4.54 -8.05 4.66
CA MET A 34 4.97 -9.39 4.26
C MET A 34 5.35 -9.45 2.78
N SER A 35 4.79 -8.54 1.96
CA SER A 35 5.18 -8.36 0.57
C SER A 35 6.48 -7.58 0.46
N THR A 36 7.16 -7.72 -0.68
CA THR A 36 8.32 -6.92 -1.07
C THR A 36 7.98 -6.04 -2.28
N ASN A 37 8.84 -5.05 -2.56
CA ASN A 37 8.71 -4.26 -3.79
C ASN A 37 8.77 -5.17 -5.01
N GLN A 38 7.82 -5.03 -5.93
CA GLN A 38 7.74 -5.84 -7.14
C GLN A 38 8.05 -4.99 -8.37
N THR A 39 8.90 -5.49 -9.26
CA THR A 39 9.08 -4.92 -10.61
C THR A 39 8.52 -5.91 -11.60
N LYS A 40 7.68 -5.43 -12.51
CA LYS A 40 7.02 -6.23 -13.53
C LYS A 40 7.25 -5.64 -14.89
N ILE A 41 7.53 -6.54 -15.83
CA ILE A 41 7.82 -6.24 -17.21
C ILE A 41 6.69 -6.86 -18.01
N ILE A 42 5.84 -6.03 -18.60
CA ILE A 42 4.56 -6.44 -19.18
C ILE A 42 4.46 -5.96 -20.63
N ASP A 43 3.86 -6.77 -21.50
CA ASP A 43 3.58 -6.37 -22.87
C ASP A 43 2.29 -5.56 -22.99
N ARG A 44 2.20 -4.74 -24.03
CA ARG A 44 1.01 -3.93 -24.30
C ARG A 44 -0.23 -4.81 -24.39
N GLY A 45 -1.30 -4.38 -23.74
CA GLY A 45 -2.58 -5.09 -23.72
C GLY A 45 -2.65 -6.31 -22.80
N SER A 46 -1.55 -6.69 -22.15
CA SER A 46 -1.55 -7.75 -21.13
C SER A 46 -2.10 -7.23 -19.80
N GLU A 47 -2.30 -8.13 -18.83
CA GLU A 47 -2.72 -7.77 -17.47
C GLU A 47 -1.67 -8.16 -16.43
N THR A 48 -1.71 -7.48 -15.28
CA THR A 48 -0.84 -7.84 -14.16
C THR A 48 -1.42 -7.47 -12.81
N THR A 49 -1.02 -8.20 -11.76
CA THR A 49 -1.48 -7.94 -10.38
C THR A 49 -0.34 -7.70 -9.42
N PHE A 50 -0.29 -6.54 -8.77
CA PHE A 50 0.58 -6.29 -7.63
C PHE A 50 -0.04 -6.79 -6.33
N GLN A 51 0.79 -7.27 -5.41
CA GLN A 51 0.39 -7.79 -4.12
C GLN A 51 1.02 -6.97 -3.00
N CYS A 52 0.18 -6.54 -2.07
CA CYS A 52 0.54 -5.81 -0.89
C CYS A 52 -0.11 -6.48 0.32
N LYS A 53 0.71 -7.19 1.09
CA LYS A 53 0.26 -7.92 2.28
C LYS A 53 0.88 -7.27 3.51
N VAL A 54 0.03 -6.86 4.43
CA VAL A 54 0.41 -6.18 5.68
C VAL A 54 -0.10 -7.03 6.84
N LEU A 55 0.78 -7.30 7.79
CA LEU A 55 0.39 -7.79 9.11
C LEU A 55 0.31 -6.61 10.06
N GLY A 56 -0.78 -6.49 10.79
CA GLY A 56 -0.97 -5.47 11.81
C GLY A 56 -2.22 -5.79 12.62
N ASN A 57 -2.23 -5.37 13.88
CA ASN A 57 -3.41 -5.49 14.74
C ASN A 57 -3.70 -4.13 15.38
N PRO A 58 -4.84 -3.49 15.08
CA PRO A 58 -5.88 -3.94 14.14
C PRO A 58 -5.41 -3.93 12.67
N THR A 59 -6.17 -4.59 11.80
CA THR A 59 -5.83 -4.76 10.39
C THR A 59 -5.68 -3.40 9.70
N SER A 60 -4.58 -3.19 8.98
CA SER A 60 -4.31 -1.94 8.27
C SER A 60 -5.17 -1.83 7.01
N ILE A 61 -5.64 -0.61 6.74
CA ILE A 61 -6.27 -0.25 5.48
C ILE A 61 -5.17 -0.15 4.42
N ILE A 62 -5.42 -0.70 3.24
CA ILE A 62 -4.44 -0.76 2.14
C ILE A 62 -4.97 0.05 0.96
N CYS A 63 -4.24 1.08 0.59
CA CYS A 63 -4.58 1.96 -0.53
C CYS A 63 -3.44 2.01 -1.55
N TRP A 64 -3.79 1.99 -2.83
CA TRP A 64 -2.84 2.08 -3.93
C TRP A 64 -2.90 3.44 -4.61
N TYR A 65 -1.75 3.95 -5.03
CA TYR A 65 -1.60 5.22 -5.73
C TYR A 65 -0.70 5.03 -6.94
N HIS A 66 -0.92 5.79 -8.01
CA HIS A 66 -0.04 5.81 -9.18
C HIS A 66 0.78 7.10 -9.22
N GLY A 67 2.06 6.99 -9.52
CA GLY A 67 2.99 8.13 -9.50
C GLY A 67 3.26 8.67 -8.09
N LYS A 68 4.01 9.78 -8.00
CA LYS A 68 4.46 10.35 -6.72
C LYS A 68 3.54 11.43 -6.15
N GLU A 69 2.84 12.17 -7.00
CA GLU A 69 2.07 13.36 -6.61
C GLU A 69 0.59 13.07 -6.37
N GLN A 70 0.10 11.90 -6.79
CA GLN A 70 -1.29 11.55 -6.61
C GLN A 70 -1.59 11.24 -5.15
N GLU A 71 -2.49 12.03 -4.55
CA GLU A 71 -2.98 11.87 -3.18
C GLU A 71 -4.32 11.12 -3.09
N THR A 72 -4.97 10.89 -4.23
CA THR A 72 -6.20 10.11 -4.31
C THR A 72 -5.90 8.64 -4.60
N PRO A 73 -6.41 7.69 -3.80
CA PRO A 73 -6.18 6.28 -4.08
C PRO A 73 -6.88 5.85 -5.38
N ILE A 74 -6.19 5.05 -6.18
CA ILE A 74 -6.74 4.44 -7.40
C ILE A 74 -7.43 3.10 -7.11
N HIS A 75 -7.11 2.48 -5.98
CA HIS A 75 -7.65 1.19 -5.56
C HIS A 75 -7.46 0.97 -4.06
N GLU A 76 -8.43 0.30 -3.44
CA GLU A 76 -8.37 -0.15 -2.05
C GLU A 76 -8.33 -1.67 -2.01
N GLY A 77 -7.39 -2.22 -1.24
CA GLY A 77 -7.23 -3.66 -1.05
C GLY A 77 -5.82 -4.18 -1.23
N ALA A 78 -5.61 -5.43 -0.84
CA ALA A 78 -4.29 -6.06 -0.84
C ALA A 78 -3.72 -6.29 -2.25
N ASN A 79 -4.55 -6.43 -3.28
CA ASN A 79 -4.10 -6.79 -4.62
C ASN A 79 -4.60 -5.78 -5.65
N LEU A 80 -3.69 -5.09 -6.33
CA LEU A 80 -4.01 -4.17 -7.42
C LEU A 80 -3.85 -4.89 -8.75
N THR A 81 -4.94 -5.01 -9.53
CA THR A 81 -4.90 -5.59 -10.88
C THR A 81 -5.03 -4.50 -11.94
N ILE A 82 -4.03 -4.40 -12.81
CA ILE A 82 -4.01 -3.50 -13.96
C ILE A 82 -4.29 -4.34 -15.20
N LYS A 83 -5.38 -4.02 -15.90
CA LYS A 83 -5.81 -4.70 -17.12
C LYS A 83 -5.43 -3.89 -18.35
N ASN A 84 -5.20 -4.58 -19.47
CA ASN A 84 -4.91 -3.94 -20.76
C ASN A 84 -3.81 -2.87 -20.65
N VAL A 85 -2.64 -3.24 -20.12
CA VAL A 85 -1.53 -2.32 -19.80
C VAL A 85 -1.09 -1.53 -21.04
N GLN A 86 -0.99 -0.21 -20.88
CA GLN A 86 -0.59 0.73 -21.94
C GLN A 86 0.62 1.56 -21.50
N ASP A 87 1.27 2.24 -22.44
CA ASP A 87 2.53 2.97 -22.18
C ASP A 87 2.38 4.06 -21.10
N TRP A 88 1.19 4.65 -20.94
CA TRP A 88 0.93 5.67 -19.90
C TRP A 88 0.72 5.09 -18.50
N GLU A 89 0.48 3.78 -18.38
CA GLU A 89 0.40 3.09 -17.09
C GLU A 89 1.81 2.86 -16.49
N GLU A 90 2.85 3.00 -17.32
CA GLU A 90 4.24 2.85 -16.91
C GLU A 90 4.58 3.77 -15.74
N GLY A 91 5.24 3.23 -14.72
CA GLY A 91 5.65 4.03 -13.58
C GLY A 91 5.67 3.28 -12.26
N GLU A 92 5.57 4.06 -11.19
CA GLU A 92 5.65 3.60 -9.81
C GLU A 92 4.27 3.62 -9.15
N TYR A 93 3.86 2.47 -8.64
CA TYR A 93 2.66 2.25 -7.85
C TYR A 93 3.05 2.19 -6.39
N ARG A 94 2.39 2.97 -5.56
CA ARG A 94 2.66 3.03 -4.12
C ARG A 94 1.54 2.32 -3.40
N CYS A 95 1.85 1.23 -2.72
CA CYS A 95 0.97 0.66 -1.72
C CYS A 95 1.21 1.36 -0.39
N ILE A 96 0.20 2.04 0.12
CA ILE A 96 0.23 2.68 1.43
C ILE A 96 -0.64 1.86 2.37
N ALA A 97 -0.01 1.37 3.44
CA ALA A 97 -0.69 0.73 4.55
C ALA A 97 -0.93 1.77 5.65
N GLU A 98 -2.19 2.02 5.97
CA GLU A 98 -2.61 2.90 7.05
C GLU A 98 -3.12 2.01 8.20
N GLY A 99 -2.33 1.90 9.26
CA GLY A 99 -2.76 1.16 10.45
C GLY A 99 -3.74 2.01 11.25
N GLU A 100 -4.88 1.43 11.65
CA GLU A 100 -5.70 1.97 12.73
C GLU A 100 -5.00 1.71 14.06
N GLY A 101 -3.87 2.38 14.31
CA GLY A 101 -3.41 2.51 15.68
C GLY A 101 -4.51 3.28 16.43
N PHE A 102 -5.18 2.64 17.38
CA PHE A 102 -6.04 3.32 18.35
C PHE A 102 -5.24 4.52 18.93
N PRO A 103 -5.87 5.69 19.11
CA PRO A 103 -5.19 6.94 19.50
C PRO A 103 -4.31 6.81 20.74
#